data_AF-A0A957Z344-F1
#
_entry.id   AF-A0A957Z344-F1
#
_cell.length_a   1.000
_cell.length_b   1.000
_cell.length_c   1.000
_cell.angle_alpha   90.00
_cell.angle_beta   90.00
_cell.angle_gamma   90.00
#
_symmetry.space_group_name_H-M   'P 1'
#
loop_
_entity.id
_entity.type
_entity.pdbx_description
1 polymer ?
#
loop_
_entity_poly.entity_id
_entity_poly.type
_entity_poly.pdbx_seq_one_letter_code
_entity_poly.pdbx_strand_id
1 'polypeptide(L)'
;MAKRKQKGRGSSTSRRQATTANSRSPMVLGLLAVAVLGLGLLIWFGVTRTSGRGDMDRVDTGASASSAPENASGTAPERAPASVPAGNAAYCRSGPRFPAGLGYAPGQALIGTSLRGYIGLTLSDAADPNRVFQDPSWDDAGSLGSWVYDRQGNIYVAPAPFVSLELNPPDLQNRIYRIDTDTGKMTLFAELPAAAPPSGDNPFGVLGLFYDCDTESLYAGSVAGSTGTDEVGRLFQIDVADGTVIDTLEGIDAMGVGVFNHPDGKRLYF
;
A
#
# COMPACT_ATOMS: atom_id res chain seq x y z
N MET A 1 -33.87 -32.45 -64.99
CA MET A 1 -33.28 -33.79 -65.17
C MET A 1 -31.85 -33.78 -64.65
N ALA A 2 -31.51 -34.74 -63.77
CA ALA A 2 -30.18 -35.22 -63.35
C ALA A 2 -29.20 -34.21 -62.67
N LYS A 3 -28.44 -34.51 -61.62
CA LYS A 3 -28.26 -35.70 -60.75
C LYS A 3 -27.55 -35.26 -59.45
N ARG A 4 -27.98 -35.85 -58.33
CA ARG A 4 -27.35 -35.84 -56.99
C ARG A 4 -25.89 -36.33 -57.00
N LYS A 5 -25.10 -35.88 -56.03
CA LYS A 5 -24.29 -36.78 -55.17
C LYS A 5 -23.99 -36.17 -53.79
N GLN A 6 -24.64 -36.76 -52.78
CA GLN A 6 -24.30 -36.72 -51.36
C GLN A 6 -23.23 -37.78 -51.05
N LYS A 7 -22.25 -37.45 -50.19
CA LYS A 7 -21.45 -38.39 -49.36
C LYS A 7 -20.59 -37.53 -48.42
N GLY A 8 -20.46 -37.75 -47.12
CA GLY A 8 -20.98 -38.75 -46.21
C GLY A 8 -20.57 -38.37 -44.77
N ARG A 9 -21.40 -38.78 -43.82
CA ARG A 9 -21.21 -38.72 -42.36
C ARG A 9 -19.96 -39.48 -41.90
N GLY A 10 -19.36 -39.00 -40.82
CA GLY A 10 -18.56 -39.80 -39.89
C GLY A 10 -18.67 -39.21 -38.48
N SER A 11 -19.49 -39.83 -37.63
CA SER A 11 -19.51 -39.62 -36.19
C SER A 11 -19.11 -40.92 -35.52
N SER A 12 -18.16 -40.92 -34.59
CA SER A 12 -18.15 -41.87 -33.47
C SER A 12 -17.20 -41.41 -32.36
N THR A 13 -17.85 -41.19 -31.23
CA THR A 13 -17.47 -41.21 -29.81
C THR A 13 -16.41 -42.22 -29.34
N SER A 14 -15.91 -41.93 -28.12
CA SER A 14 -15.27 -42.83 -27.13
C SER A 14 -13.76 -43.03 -27.32
N ARG A 15 -12.87 -42.99 -26.32
CA ARG A 15 -12.98 -43.50 -24.95
C ARG A 15 -11.86 -42.91 -24.06
N ARG A 16 -12.18 -42.65 -22.79
CA ARG A 16 -11.24 -42.35 -21.69
C ARG A 16 -10.16 -43.42 -21.57
N GLN A 17 -8.93 -43.02 -21.23
CA GLN A 17 -8.07 -43.77 -20.33
C GLN A 17 -7.28 -42.78 -19.46
N ALA A 18 -7.62 -42.80 -18.18
CA ALA A 18 -6.85 -42.18 -17.11
C ALA A 18 -5.74 -43.15 -16.71
N THR A 19 -4.49 -42.68 -16.67
CA THR A 19 -3.37 -43.38 -16.06
C THR A 19 -3.12 -42.79 -14.69
N THR A 20 -3.65 -43.48 -13.68
CA THR A 20 -3.23 -43.38 -12.28
C THR A 20 -1.84 -43.98 -12.13
N ALA A 21 -0.84 -43.18 -11.75
CA ALA A 21 0.44 -43.66 -11.25
C ALA A 21 0.54 -43.33 -9.76
N ASN A 22 0.25 -44.37 -8.97
CA ASN A 22 0.49 -44.48 -7.54
C ASN A 22 2.01 -44.45 -7.28
N SER A 23 2.48 -43.53 -6.45
CA SER A 23 3.78 -43.64 -5.78
C SER A 23 3.56 -43.33 -4.31
N ARG A 24 3.45 -44.40 -3.53
CA ARG A 24 3.51 -44.37 -2.07
C ARG A 24 4.98 -44.26 -1.66
N SER A 25 5.30 -43.29 -0.83
CA SER A 25 6.50 -43.33 0.03
C SER A 25 6.07 -43.14 1.49
N PRO A 26 6.72 -43.82 2.44
CA PRO A 26 6.22 -44.02 3.79
C PRO A 26 6.50 -42.86 4.76
N MET A 27 5.66 -42.82 5.79
CA MET A 27 5.79 -42.10 7.06
C MET A 27 7.23 -41.97 7.58
N VAL A 28 7.61 -40.75 7.97
CA VAL A 28 8.48 -40.54 9.14
C VAL A 28 7.69 -39.70 10.14
N LEU A 29 7.25 -40.38 11.19
CA LEU A 29 6.57 -39.86 12.36
C LEU A 29 7.63 -39.21 13.26
N GLY A 30 7.73 -37.89 13.26
CA GLY A 30 8.57 -37.12 14.17
C GLY A 30 7.70 -36.40 15.20
N LEU A 31 7.37 -37.08 16.30
CA LEU A 31 6.87 -36.44 17.51
C LEU A 31 7.99 -35.56 18.10
N LEU A 32 7.73 -34.26 18.24
CA LEU A 32 8.41 -33.44 19.24
C LEU A 32 7.36 -32.54 19.90
N ALA A 33 6.86 -33.04 21.02
CA ALA A 33 6.14 -32.24 22.00
C ALA A 33 7.14 -31.31 22.69
N VAL A 34 6.92 -30.01 22.58
CA VAL A 34 7.49 -29.04 23.52
C VAL A 34 6.33 -28.34 24.19
N ALA A 35 6.05 -28.79 25.41
CA ALA A 35 5.25 -28.07 26.37
C ALA A 35 6.09 -26.92 26.93
N VAL A 36 5.61 -25.68 26.82
CA VAL A 36 6.02 -24.61 27.73
C VAL A 36 4.76 -24.03 28.34
N LEU A 37 4.51 -24.46 29.56
CA LEU A 37 3.68 -23.80 30.54
C LEU A 37 4.31 -22.45 30.89
N GLY A 38 3.52 -21.39 30.83
CA GLY A 38 3.91 -20.06 31.28
C GLY A 38 2.69 -19.27 31.71
N LEU A 39 2.15 -19.61 32.89
CA LEU A 39 1.25 -18.75 33.65
C LEU A 39 1.96 -17.40 33.92
N GLY A 40 1.34 -16.31 33.49
CA GLY A 40 1.73 -14.95 33.86
C GLY A 40 0.49 -14.12 34.16
N LEU A 41 0.12 -14.08 35.43
CA LEU A 41 -0.97 -13.30 36.00
C LEU A 41 -0.71 -11.79 35.88
N LEU A 42 -1.77 -11.07 35.49
CA LEU A 42 -2.27 -9.80 36.06
C LEU A 42 -1.26 -8.81 36.68
N ILE A 43 -1.12 -7.62 36.08
CA ILE A 43 -1.19 -6.36 36.84
C ILE A 43 -2.01 -5.33 36.06
N TRP A 44 -3.15 -4.97 36.66
CA TRP A 44 -4.07 -3.92 36.28
C TRP A 44 -3.58 -2.63 36.95
N PHE A 45 -3.12 -1.63 36.20
CA PHE A 45 -2.93 -0.28 36.73
C PHE A 45 -4.05 0.62 36.21
N GLY A 46 -5.03 0.85 37.07
CA GLY A 46 -5.97 1.95 36.91
C GLY A 46 -5.25 3.27 37.14
N VAL A 47 -5.23 4.12 36.11
CA VAL A 47 -4.87 5.54 36.26
C VAL A 47 -6.17 6.34 36.22
N THR A 48 -6.59 6.80 37.38
CA THR A 48 -7.64 7.81 37.52
C THR A 48 -7.08 9.16 37.08
N ARG A 49 -7.58 9.69 35.97
CA ARG A 49 -7.26 11.03 35.46
C ARG A 49 -8.11 12.04 36.25
N THR A 50 -7.50 12.72 37.21
CA THR A 50 -8.13 13.87 37.87
C THR A 50 -8.02 15.11 36.99
N SER A 51 -9.18 15.68 36.68
CA SER A 51 -9.37 16.94 35.99
C SER A 51 -9.04 18.10 36.93
N GLY A 52 -7.87 18.72 36.74
CA GLY A 52 -7.49 19.98 37.37
C GLY A 52 -7.65 21.14 36.40
N ARG A 53 -8.82 21.79 36.44
CA ARG A 53 -9.11 23.07 35.79
C ARG A 53 -8.61 24.17 36.73
N GLY A 54 -7.50 24.81 36.38
CA GLY A 54 -6.94 25.96 37.10
C GLY A 54 -6.82 27.14 36.15
N ASP A 55 -7.85 27.98 36.11
CA ASP A 55 -7.71 29.39 35.75
C ASP A 55 -6.74 30.02 36.75
N MET A 56 -5.72 30.73 36.27
CA MET A 56 -5.09 31.76 37.08
C MET A 56 -4.72 32.96 36.23
N ASP A 57 -5.25 34.08 36.71
CA ASP A 57 -5.25 35.41 36.16
C ASP A 57 -3.85 35.97 35.85
N ARG A 58 -3.82 36.58 34.67
CA ARG A 58 -3.17 37.85 34.33
C ARG A 58 -2.67 38.67 35.54
N VAL A 59 -1.35 38.90 35.58
CA VAL A 59 -0.75 40.07 36.23
C VAL A 59 0.24 40.70 35.25
N ASP A 60 -0.19 41.81 34.65
CA ASP A 60 0.68 42.83 34.07
C ASP A 60 1.22 43.69 35.23
N THR A 61 2.53 43.89 35.30
CA THR A 61 3.13 45.18 35.70
C THR A 61 4.62 45.17 35.33
N GLY A 62 4.99 46.14 34.50
CA GLY A 62 6.34 46.25 33.95
C GLY A 62 7.36 46.83 34.91
N ALA A 63 8.62 46.68 34.53
CA ALA A 63 9.67 47.64 34.80
C ALA A 63 10.78 47.47 33.75
N SER A 64 10.94 48.51 32.93
CA SER A 64 12.13 48.72 32.11
C SER A 64 13.32 49.04 33.01
N ALA A 65 14.43 48.33 32.82
CA ALA A 65 15.74 48.86 33.16
C ALA A 65 16.79 48.33 32.16
N SER A 66 17.49 49.30 31.59
CA SER A 66 18.49 49.22 30.54
C SER A 66 19.80 48.61 31.04
N SER A 67 20.42 47.74 30.23
CA SER A 67 21.85 47.42 30.31
C SER A 67 22.43 47.19 28.91
N ALA A 68 23.36 48.10 28.56
CA ALA A 68 24.53 48.09 27.67
C ALA A 68 24.75 46.97 26.61
N PRO A 69 25.45 47.29 25.49
CA PRO A 69 25.48 46.47 24.28
C PRO A 69 26.46 45.30 24.40
N GLU A 70 25.96 44.10 24.16
CA GLU A 70 26.77 42.89 24.03
C GLU A 70 27.05 42.61 22.54
N ASN A 71 28.29 42.22 22.25
CA ASN A 71 28.88 42.10 20.92
C ASN A 71 28.00 41.38 19.88
N ALA A 72 27.57 42.11 18.85
CA ALA A 72 26.96 41.53 17.66
C ALA A 72 28.01 40.88 16.77
N SER A 73 28.37 39.62 17.09
CA SER A 73 28.89 38.69 16.08
C SER A 73 27.71 38.32 15.18
N GLY A 74 27.62 38.98 14.02
CA GLY A 74 26.54 38.80 13.07
C GLY A 74 26.53 37.38 12.49
N THR A 75 25.74 36.49 13.08
CA THR A 75 25.26 35.29 12.41
C THR A 75 24.35 35.76 11.27
N ALA A 76 24.72 35.43 10.03
CA ALA A 76 23.86 35.68 8.87
C ALA A 76 22.45 35.13 9.17
N PRO A 77 21.37 35.86 8.84
CA PRO A 77 20.02 35.39 9.12
C PRO A 77 19.84 34.02 8.45
N GLU A 78 19.55 33.02 9.27
CA GLU A 78 19.16 31.70 8.81
C GLU A 78 18.04 31.88 7.80
N ARG A 79 18.32 31.49 6.55
CA ARG A 79 17.42 31.71 5.43
C ARG A 79 16.13 30.98 5.76
N ALA A 80 15.06 31.74 6.03
CA ALA A 80 13.74 31.18 6.24
C ALA A 80 13.47 30.14 5.14
N PRO A 81 13.07 28.90 5.49
CA PRO A 81 12.84 27.87 4.50
C PRO A 81 11.85 28.42 3.46
N ALA A 82 12.15 28.19 2.18
CA ALA A 82 11.28 28.61 1.10
C ALA A 82 9.88 28.08 1.38
N SER A 83 8.88 28.97 1.42
CA SER A 83 7.50 28.59 1.69
C SER A 83 7.03 27.62 0.60
N VAL A 84 6.71 26.38 0.99
CA VAL A 84 6.12 25.40 0.08
C VAL A 84 4.77 25.95 -0.37
N PRO A 85 4.50 26.07 -1.69
CA PRO A 85 3.22 26.56 -2.18
C PRO A 85 2.07 25.74 -1.61
N ALA A 86 1.04 26.43 -1.12
CA ALA A 86 -0.15 25.77 -0.61
C ALA A 86 -0.82 24.94 -1.72
N GLY A 87 -1.19 23.70 -1.43
CA GLY A 87 -1.74 22.80 -2.44
C GLY A 87 -1.57 21.31 -2.12
N ASN A 88 -2.02 20.48 -3.05
CA ASN A 88 -1.84 19.03 -2.96
C ASN A 88 -0.34 18.70 -3.05
N ALA A 89 0.17 17.87 -2.12
CA ALA A 89 1.59 17.54 -2.06
C ALA A 89 2.06 16.55 -3.15
N ALA A 90 1.18 16.11 -4.05
CA ALA A 90 1.48 15.13 -5.10
C ALA A 90 1.47 15.77 -6.50
N TYR A 91 1.89 17.04 -6.59
CA TYR A 91 1.89 17.88 -7.79
C TYR A 91 2.89 17.45 -8.89
N CYS A 92 3.90 16.67 -8.53
CA CYS A 92 4.98 16.23 -9.41
C CYS A 92 4.81 14.80 -9.96
N ARG A 93 3.72 14.11 -9.60
CA ARG A 93 3.46 12.73 -10.04
C ARG A 93 3.42 12.65 -11.56
N SER A 94 3.98 11.59 -12.11
CA SER A 94 4.00 11.36 -13.55
C SER A 94 3.52 9.96 -13.91
N GLY A 95 3.07 9.76 -15.15
CA GLY A 95 2.68 8.43 -15.63
C GLY A 95 3.90 7.57 -15.99
N PRO A 96 3.75 6.24 -16.05
CA PRO A 96 4.83 5.32 -16.39
C PRO A 96 5.31 5.50 -17.84
N ARG A 97 6.58 5.17 -18.12
CA ARG A 97 7.19 5.28 -19.46
C ARG A 97 7.01 4.02 -20.31
N PHE A 98 6.99 2.85 -19.69
CA PHE A 98 6.91 1.56 -20.37
C PHE A 98 5.71 1.39 -21.33
N PRO A 99 4.53 2.04 -21.15
CA PRO A 99 3.43 1.88 -22.11
C PRO A 99 3.77 2.34 -23.53
N ALA A 100 4.66 3.32 -23.69
CA ALA A 100 5.10 3.76 -25.02
C ALA A 100 5.85 2.63 -25.76
N GLY A 101 6.67 1.84 -25.05
CA GLY A 101 7.35 0.67 -25.60
C GLY A 101 6.40 -0.46 -25.99
N LEU A 102 5.21 -0.50 -25.39
CA LEU A 102 4.13 -1.42 -25.74
C LEU A 102 3.24 -0.89 -26.88
N GLY A 103 3.52 0.31 -27.39
CA GLY A 103 2.81 0.96 -28.49
C GLY A 103 1.53 1.69 -28.08
N TYR A 104 1.37 2.08 -26.81
CA TYR A 104 0.29 2.97 -26.39
C TYR A 104 0.67 4.41 -26.72
N ALA A 105 -0.28 5.20 -27.23
CA ALA A 105 0.00 6.62 -27.42
C ALA A 105 0.06 7.34 -26.06
N PRO A 106 0.76 8.49 -25.97
CA PRO A 106 0.83 9.27 -24.73
C PRO A 106 -0.56 9.58 -24.17
N GLY A 107 -0.78 9.23 -22.90
CA GLY A 107 -2.04 9.46 -22.20
C GLY A 107 -3.19 8.52 -22.57
N GLN A 108 -2.99 7.51 -23.43
CA GLN A 108 -4.03 6.55 -23.80
C GLN A 108 -4.02 5.26 -22.98
N ALA A 109 -2.91 4.94 -22.30
CA ALA A 109 -2.85 3.79 -21.40
C ALA A 109 -3.61 4.09 -20.11
N LEU A 110 -4.62 3.28 -19.81
CA LEU A 110 -5.43 3.36 -18.60
C LEU A 110 -5.07 2.20 -17.67
N ILE A 111 -4.77 2.51 -16.41
CA ILE A 111 -4.53 1.50 -15.38
C ILE A 111 -5.87 1.02 -14.80
N GLY A 112 -6.02 -0.29 -14.63
CA GLY A 112 -7.14 -0.87 -13.90
C GLY A 112 -6.74 -2.10 -13.09
N THR A 113 -7.30 -2.23 -11.89
CA THR A 113 -7.12 -3.40 -11.01
C THR A 113 -8.38 -4.27 -10.89
N SER A 114 -9.43 -3.94 -11.65
CA SER A 114 -10.74 -4.59 -11.56
C SER A 114 -11.29 -5.02 -12.93
N LEU A 115 -10.40 -5.23 -13.91
CA LEU A 115 -10.81 -5.68 -15.22
C LEU A 115 -11.24 -7.15 -15.17
N ARG A 116 -12.47 -7.42 -15.60
CA ARG A 116 -13.04 -8.78 -15.57
C ARG A 116 -12.16 -9.76 -16.36
N GLY A 117 -11.84 -10.89 -15.74
CA GLY A 117 -11.04 -11.95 -16.37
C GLY A 117 -9.54 -11.84 -16.11
N TYR A 118 -9.10 -10.81 -15.39
CA TYR A 118 -7.70 -10.57 -15.00
C TYR A 118 -7.58 -10.48 -13.48
N ILE A 119 -6.42 -10.91 -12.95
CA ILE A 119 -6.03 -10.77 -11.55
C ILE A 119 -4.91 -9.73 -11.49
N GLY A 120 -4.91 -8.85 -10.49
CA GLY A 120 -3.84 -7.86 -10.33
C GLY A 120 -4.06 -6.60 -11.14
N LEU A 121 -3.02 -6.06 -11.77
CA LEU A 121 -3.06 -4.81 -12.54
C LEU A 121 -3.16 -5.10 -14.04
N THR A 122 -3.80 -4.20 -14.78
CA THR A 122 -3.92 -4.24 -16.24
C THR A 122 -3.72 -2.85 -16.84
N LEU A 123 -3.29 -2.81 -18.10
CA LEU A 123 -3.40 -1.65 -18.97
C LEU A 123 -4.48 -1.89 -20.01
N SER A 124 -5.34 -0.92 -20.22
CA SER A 124 -6.25 -0.86 -21.37
C SER A 124 -5.99 0.39 -22.21
N ASP A 125 -6.35 0.34 -23.48
CA ASP A 125 -6.23 1.47 -24.39
C ASP A 125 -7.54 2.27 -24.42
N ALA A 126 -7.48 3.56 -24.15
CA ALA A 126 -8.64 4.45 -24.22
C ALA A 126 -9.25 4.54 -25.64
N ALA A 127 -8.45 4.32 -26.68
CA ALA A 127 -8.90 4.34 -28.07
C ALA A 127 -9.39 2.97 -28.56
N ASP A 128 -8.93 1.87 -27.95
CA ASP A 128 -9.39 0.51 -28.23
C ASP A 128 -9.55 -0.30 -26.94
N PRO A 129 -10.76 -0.34 -26.36
CA PRO A 129 -11.01 -1.05 -25.11
C PRO A 129 -10.74 -2.56 -25.15
N ASN A 130 -10.58 -3.16 -26.35
CA ASN A 130 -10.22 -4.59 -26.48
C ASN A 130 -8.72 -4.83 -26.38
N ARG A 131 -7.91 -3.77 -26.51
CA ARG A 131 -6.47 -3.85 -26.31
C ARG A 131 -6.18 -3.79 -24.81
N VAL A 132 -5.86 -4.97 -24.27
CA VAL A 132 -5.50 -5.15 -22.87
C VAL A 132 -4.10 -5.74 -22.80
N PHE A 133 -3.26 -5.17 -21.94
CA PHE A 133 -1.95 -5.70 -21.60
C PHE A 133 -1.88 -5.98 -20.10
N GLN A 134 -1.21 -7.08 -19.75
CA GLN A 134 -0.84 -7.41 -18.40
C GLN A 134 0.54 -8.06 -18.44
N ASP A 135 1.50 -7.51 -17.70
CA ASP A 135 2.78 -8.18 -17.51
C ASP A 135 2.56 -9.40 -16.60
N PRO A 136 3.24 -10.54 -16.85
CA PRO A 136 3.10 -11.73 -16.01
C PRO A 136 3.49 -11.56 -14.55
N SER A 137 4.19 -10.48 -14.16
CA SER A 137 4.47 -10.19 -12.76
C SER A 137 3.33 -9.48 -12.04
N TRP A 138 2.32 -8.96 -12.76
CA TRP A 138 1.30 -8.09 -12.17
C TRP A 138 0.23 -8.81 -11.36
N ASP A 139 0.19 -10.15 -11.42
CA ASP A 139 -0.67 -11.01 -10.62
C ASP A 139 0.07 -11.72 -9.47
N ASP A 140 1.38 -11.52 -9.32
CA ASP A 140 2.20 -12.13 -8.25
C ASP A 140 1.72 -11.76 -6.83
N ALA A 141 1.01 -10.64 -6.70
CA ALA A 141 0.43 -10.14 -5.46
C ALA A 141 -1.09 -10.45 -5.32
N GLY A 142 -1.64 -11.27 -6.21
CA GLY A 142 -3.06 -11.55 -6.30
C GLY A 142 -3.85 -10.34 -6.84
N SER A 143 -5.07 -10.15 -6.33
CA SER A 143 -5.85 -8.95 -6.63
C SER A 143 -5.18 -7.72 -6.02
N LEU A 144 -5.24 -6.60 -6.74
CA LEU A 144 -4.65 -5.33 -6.33
C LEU A 144 -5.74 -4.28 -6.09
N GLY A 145 -5.48 -3.36 -5.17
CA GLY A 145 -6.43 -2.32 -4.77
C GLY A 145 -5.83 -0.95 -4.96
N SER A 146 -5.34 -0.39 -3.87
CA SER A 146 -4.80 0.96 -3.82
C SER A 146 -3.51 1.07 -4.60
N TRP A 147 -3.37 2.16 -5.34
CA TRP A 147 -2.19 2.44 -6.13
C TRP A 147 -1.92 3.94 -6.28
N VAL A 148 -0.66 4.30 -6.50
CA VAL A 148 -0.23 5.68 -6.72
C VAL A 148 1.02 5.74 -7.60
N TYR A 149 1.17 6.83 -8.35
CA TYR A 149 2.42 7.14 -9.06
C TYR A 149 3.39 7.95 -8.20
N ASP A 150 4.68 7.78 -8.43
CA ASP A 150 5.70 8.72 -7.96
C ASP A 150 6.06 9.78 -9.03
N ARG A 151 7.12 10.55 -8.74
CA ARG A 151 7.67 11.56 -9.65
C ARG A 151 8.22 10.96 -10.95
N GLN A 152 8.81 9.77 -10.89
CA GLN A 152 9.48 9.12 -12.01
C GLN A 152 8.53 8.27 -12.88
N GLY A 153 7.30 8.04 -12.39
CA GLY A 153 6.27 7.24 -13.03
C GLY A 153 6.26 5.78 -12.60
N ASN A 154 6.96 5.43 -11.52
CA ASN A 154 6.79 4.11 -10.90
C ASN A 154 5.39 4.03 -10.28
N ILE A 155 4.84 2.81 -10.22
CA ILE A 155 3.52 2.57 -9.66
C ILE A 155 3.70 1.79 -8.38
N TYR A 156 3.22 2.33 -7.27
CA TYR A 156 3.14 1.61 -6.00
C TYR A 156 1.74 1.03 -5.88
N VAL A 157 1.64 -0.25 -5.54
CA VAL A 157 0.38 -0.97 -5.45
C VAL A 157 0.32 -1.82 -4.18
N ALA A 158 -0.88 -1.99 -3.64
CA ALA A 158 -1.14 -2.84 -2.48
C ALA A 158 -2.07 -4.02 -2.84
N PRO A 159 -1.83 -5.22 -2.26
CA PRO A 159 -2.75 -6.35 -2.32
C PRO A 159 -4.15 -6.02 -1.80
N ALA A 160 -5.16 -6.68 -2.34
CA ALA A 160 -6.55 -6.40 -2.06
C ALA A 160 -7.38 -7.68 -1.96
N PRO A 161 -7.70 -8.16 -0.73
CA PRO A 161 -8.35 -9.45 -0.52
C PRO A 161 -9.86 -9.45 -0.79
N PHE A 162 -10.40 -8.50 -1.57
CA PHE A 162 -11.84 -8.40 -1.84
C PHE A 162 -12.41 -9.57 -2.65
N VAL A 163 -11.57 -10.25 -3.45
CA VAL A 163 -12.00 -11.28 -4.40
C VAL A 163 -11.75 -12.69 -3.89
N SER A 164 -10.57 -12.96 -3.32
CA SER A 164 -10.18 -14.30 -2.87
C SER A 164 -9.07 -14.25 -1.84
N LEU A 165 -9.29 -14.89 -0.68
CA LEU A 165 -8.25 -15.09 0.34
C LEU A 165 -7.23 -16.16 -0.06
N GLU A 166 -7.53 -16.99 -1.06
CA GLU A 166 -6.54 -17.94 -1.61
C GLU A 166 -5.49 -17.21 -2.45
N LEU A 167 -5.91 -16.21 -3.23
CA LEU A 167 -5.00 -15.37 -4.03
C LEU A 167 -4.36 -14.26 -3.19
N ASN A 168 -5.05 -13.83 -2.14
CA ASN A 168 -4.63 -12.75 -1.25
C ASN A 168 -4.68 -13.22 0.21
N PRO A 169 -3.78 -14.14 0.63
CA PRO A 169 -3.76 -14.62 2.01
C PRO A 169 -3.44 -13.48 2.99
N PRO A 170 -4.08 -13.44 4.18
CA PRO A 170 -3.94 -12.33 5.15
C PRO A 170 -2.50 -11.96 5.47
N ASP A 171 -1.61 -12.95 5.60
CA ASP A 171 -0.19 -12.75 5.94
C ASP A 171 0.59 -11.91 4.91
N LEU A 172 0.06 -11.78 3.69
CA LEU A 172 0.74 -11.08 2.60
C LEU A 172 0.12 -9.72 2.29
N GLN A 173 -0.91 -9.30 3.02
CA GLN A 173 -1.66 -8.07 2.69
C GLN A 173 -0.99 -6.80 3.19
N ASN A 174 -0.01 -6.89 4.10
CA ASN A 174 0.75 -5.73 4.59
C ASN A 174 2.05 -5.50 3.79
N ARG A 175 1.94 -5.61 2.46
CA ARG A 175 3.05 -5.45 1.52
C ARG A 175 2.73 -4.37 0.50
N ILE A 176 3.76 -3.70 0.02
CA ILE A 176 3.69 -2.77 -1.09
C ILE A 176 4.60 -3.31 -2.20
N TYR A 177 4.09 -3.29 -3.42
CA TYR A 177 4.84 -3.66 -4.62
C TYR A 177 5.08 -2.41 -5.46
N ARG A 178 6.18 -2.39 -6.20
CA ARG A 178 6.54 -1.35 -7.15
C ARG A 178 6.54 -1.94 -8.55
N ILE A 179 5.87 -1.27 -9.49
CA ILE A 179 6.01 -1.47 -10.92
C ILE A 179 7.02 -0.44 -11.43
N ASP A 180 8.12 -0.92 -11.99
CA ASP A 180 9.18 -0.08 -12.52
C ASP A 180 8.72 0.68 -13.78
N THR A 181 8.97 1.99 -13.81
CA THR A 181 8.51 2.89 -14.88
C THR A 181 9.06 2.55 -16.26
N ASP A 182 10.25 1.94 -16.33
CA ASP A 182 10.95 1.69 -17.59
C ASP A 182 10.66 0.28 -18.13
N THR A 183 10.63 -0.71 -17.24
CA THR A 183 10.44 -2.12 -17.62
C THR A 183 8.99 -2.59 -17.52
N GLY A 184 8.16 -1.92 -16.73
CA GLY A 184 6.81 -2.36 -16.41
C GLY A 184 6.75 -3.60 -15.53
N LYS A 185 7.87 -4.06 -14.95
CA LYS A 185 7.88 -5.24 -14.08
C LYS A 185 7.51 -4.89 -12.65
N MET A 186 6.68 -5.71 -12.02
CA MET A 186 6.32 -5.59 -10.61
C MET A 186 7.29 -6.38 -9.74
N THR A 187 7.73 -5.77 -8.64
CA THR A 187 8.54 -6.42 -7.60
C THR A 187 8.08 -5.98 -6.23
N LEU A 188 8.33 -6.81 -5.21
CA LEU A 188 8.13 -6.41 -3.81
C LEU A 188 8.99 -5.16 -3.53
N PHE A 189 8.38 -4.15 -2.93
CA PHE A 189 9.03 -2.89 -2.55
C PHE A 189 9.25 -2.80 -1.05
N ALA A 190 8.19 -3.04 -0.26
CA ALA A 190 8.27 -3.01 1.19
C ALA A 190 7.35 -4.06 1.82
N GLU A 191 7.81 -4.65 2.92
CA GLU A 191 6.97 -5.38 3.86
C GLU A 191 6.80 -4.54 5.12
N LEU A 192 5.56 -4.23 5.48
CA LEU A 192 5.27 -3.36 6.61
C LEU A 192 4.96 -4.21 7.85
N PRO A 193 5.44 -3.80 9.04
CA PRO A 193 5.15 -4.54 10.26
C PRO A 193 3.68 -4.38 10.63
N ALA A 194 2.95 -5.49 10.72
CA ALA A 194 1.58 -5.49 11.24
C ALA A 194 1.57 -5.13 12.74
N ALA A 195 0.49 -4.49 13.21
CA ALA A 195 0.36 -4.11 14.61
C ALA A 195 0.01 -5.30 15.52
N ALA A 196 -0.73 -6.25 14.96
CA ALA A 196 -1.02 -7.55 15.56
C ALA A 196 -0.95 -8.63 14.46
N PRO A 197 -0.88 -9.92 14.82
CA PRO A 197 -0.92 -10.99 13.83
C PRO A 197 -2.14 -10.88 12.92
N PRO A 198 -1.99 -11.10 11.60
CA PRO A 198 -3.11 -11.18 10.68
C PRO A 198 -4.12 -12.24 11.14
N SER A 199 -5.40 -11.99 10.91
CA SER A 199 -6.47 -12.91 11.27
C SER A 199 -7.47 -13.05 10.12
N GLY A 200 -8.29 -14.10 10.17
CA GLY A 200 -9.41 -14.23 9.23
C GLY A 200 -10.50 -13.19 9.45
N ASP A 201 -10.56 -12.57 10.64
CA ASP A 201 -11.57 -11.57 10.99
C ASP A 201 -11.33 -10.25 10.22
N ASN A 202 -10.07 -9.95 9.93
CA ASN A 202 -9.67 -8.84 9.08
C ASN A 202 -8.54 -9.30 8.14
N PRO A 203 -8.88 -9.66 6.89
CA PRO A 203 -7.88 -10.08 5.94
C PRO A 203 -7.11 -8.88 5.35
N PHE A 204 -7.46 -7.64 5.64
CA PHE A 204 -6.88 -6.45 4.99
C PHE A 204 -5.55 -6.03 5.61
N GLY A 205 -4.69 -5.44 4.77
CA GLY A 205 -3.46 -4.79 5.19
C GLY A 205 -3.42 -3.35 4.73
N VAL A 206 -2.57 -3.03 3.75
CA VAL A 206 -2.47 -1.66 3.21
C VAL A 206 -3.71 -1.32 2.39
N LEU A 207 -4.39 -0.23 2.78
CA LEU A 207 -5.59 0.26 2.12
C LEU A 207 -5.43 1.68 1.55
N GLY A 208 -4.54 2.50 2.09
CA GLY A 208 -4.29 3.85 1.58
C GLY A 208 -2.86 3.99 1.10
N LEU A 209 -2.64 4.63 -0.05
CA LEU A 209 -1.32 5.01 -0.56
C LEU A 209 -1.32 6.47 -1.04
N PHE A 210 -0.29 7.22 -0.70
CA PHE A 210 -0.10 8.59 -1.17
C PHE A 210 1.38 8.92 -1.34
N TYR A 211 1.78 9.47 -2.49
CA TYR A 211 3.14 9.93 -2.72
C TYR A 211 3.25 11.44 -2.48
N ASP A 212 4.21 11.84 -1.64
CA ASP A 212 4.55 13.23 -1.36
C ASP A 212 5.76 13.68 -2.17
N CYS A 213 5.54 14.66 -3.04
CA CYS A 213 6.55 15.20 -3.93
C CYS A 213 7.63 16.04 -3.23
N ASP A 214 7.34 16.61 -2.06
CA ASP A 214 8.28 17.48 -1.38
C ASP A 214 9.34 16.68 -0.61
N THR A 215 8.93 15.54 -0.05
CA THR A 215 9.78 14.68 0.78
C THR A 215 10.22 13.40 0.07
N GLU A 216 9.70 13.16 -1.14
CA GLU A 216 9.84 11.89 -1.87
C GLU A 216 9.47 10.68 -1.00
N SER A 217 8.46 10.85 -0.13
CA SER A 217 7.97 9.80 0.75
C SER A 217 6.69 9.16 0.19
N LEU A 218 6.55 7.85 0.41
CA LEU A 218 5.30 7.13 0.25
C LEU A 218 4.62 6.99 1.61
N TYR A 219 3.42 7.53 1.75
CA TYR A 219 2.57 7.30 2.90
C TYR A 219 1.66 6.10 2.66
N ALA A 220 1.57 5.21 3.66
CA ALA A 220 0.74 4.01 3.60
C ALA A 220 -0.13 3.88 4.84
N GLY A 221 -1.45 3.78 4.65
CA GLY A 221 -2.41 3.47 5.72
C GLY A 221 -2.70 1.98 5.72
N SER A 222 -2.51 1.33 6.86
CA SER A 222 -2.69 -0.11 7.04
C SER A 222 -3.62 -0.41 8.19
N VAL A 223 -4.53 -1.36 7.98
CA VAL A 223 -5.43 -1.91 9.01
C VAL A 223 -4.98 -3.30 9.47
N ALA A 224 -3.74 -3.70 9.15
CA ALA A 224 -3.23 -5.04 9.44
C ALA A 224 -3.19 -5.31 10.95
N GLY A 225 -3.96 -6.31 11.38
CA GLY A 225 -4.09 -6.72 12.78
C GLY A 225 -5.31 -6.14 13.51
N SER A 226 -6.01 -5.16 12.91
CA SER A 226 -7.26 -4.63 13.45
C SER A 226 -8.38 -5.66 13.38
N THR A 227 -9.36 -5.54 14.26
CA THR A 227 -10.56 -6.39 14.30
C THR A 227 -11.81 -5.54 14.09
N GLY A 228 -12.99 -6.16 14.08
CA GLY A 228 -14.26 -5.40 14.05
C GLY A 228 -14.50 -4.54 15.29
N THR A 229 -13.73 -4.72 16.36
CA THR A 229 -13.88 -3.98 17.63
C THR A 229 -12.63 -3.23 18.09
N ASP A 230 -11.47 -3.57 17.54
CA ASP A 230 -10.17 -3.04 17.97
C ASP A 230 -9.44 -2.43 16.79
N GLU A 231 -9.27 -1.12 16.85
CA GLU A 231 -8.45 -0.34 15.93
C GLU A 231 -7.00 -0.36 16.41
N VAL A 232 -6.13 -1.05 15.67
CA VAL A 232 -4.69 -1.10 15.96
C VAL A 232 -3.83 -0.77 14.75
N GLY A 233 -4.43 -0.31 13.65
CA GLY A 233 -3.74 0.00 12.41
C GLY A 233 -2.61 1.02 12.55
N ARG A 234 -1.89 1.20 11.44
CA ARG A 234 -0.71 2.05 11.38
C ARG A 234 -0.71 2.88 10.12
N LEU A 235 -0.21 4.10 10.25
CA LEU A 235 0.14 4.94 9.12
C LEU A 235 1.67 5.06 9.07
N PHE A 236 2.25 4.65 7.95
CA PHE A 236 3.69 4.65 7.72
C PHE A 236 4.09 5.81 6.81
N GLN A 237 5.22 6.43 7.10
CA GLN A 237 5.99 7.20 6.14
C GLN A 237 7.16 6.34 5.65
N ILE A 238 7.31 6.17 4.35
CA ILE A 238 8.27 5.26 3.74
C ILE A 238 9.18 6.05 2.78
N ASP A 239 10.48 5.84 2.85
CA ASP A 239 11.44 6.38 1.89
C ASP A 239 11.28 5.66 0.54
N VAL A 240 11.06 6.42 -0.54
CA VAL A 240 10.90 5.85 -1.87
C VAL A 240 12.22 5.30 -2.45
N ALA A 241 13.36 5.78 -1.98
CA ALA A 241 14.67 5.36 -2.47
C ALA A 241 14.93 3.88 -2.21
N ASP A 242 14.53 3.36 -1.05
CA ASP A 242 14.86 2.00 -0.61
C ASP A 242 13.72 1.23 0.07
N GLY A 243 12.56 1.84 0.30
CA GLY A 243 11.41 1.20 0.94
C GLY A 243 11.48 1.15 2.47
N THR A 244 12.43 1.85 3.09
CA THR A 244 12.56 1.91 4.54
C THR A 244 11.45 2.73 5.18
N VAL A 245 10.88 2.23 6.28
CA VAL A 245 9.94 3.01 7.11
C VAL A 245 10.73 4.07 7.88
N ILE A 246 10.41 5.35 7.62
CA ILE A 246 11.01 6.52 8.26
C ILE A 246 10.30 6.83 9.59
N ASP A 247 8.96 6.79 9.58
CA ASP A 247 8.14 7.11 10.75
C ASP A 247 6.83 6.31 10.74
N THR A 248 6.20 6.19 11.91
CA THR A 248 4.95 5.45 12.10
C THR A 248 4.04 6.16 13.08
N LEU A 249 2.79 6.35 12.68
CA LEU A 249 1.69 6.74 13.56
C LEU A 249 0.85 5.50 13.89
N GLU A 250 0.78 5.19 15.18
CA GLU A 250 0.18 3.97 15.73
C GLU A 250 -1.31 4.15 16.09
N GLY A 251 -2.06 3.05 16.05
CA GLY A 251 -3.44 2.97 16.56
C GLY A 251 -4.47 3.68 15.69
N ILE A 252 -4.25 3.73 14.37
CA ILE A 252 -5.14 4.37 13.40
C ILE A 252 -5.39 3.44 12.20
N ASP A 253 -6.65 3.17 11.92
CA ASP A 253 -7.13 2.44 10.73
C ASP A 253 -7.37 3.40 9.55
N ALA A 254 -6.28 3.90 8.98
CA ALA A 254 -6.34 4.78 7.82
C ALA A 254 -6.67 4.01 6.53
N MET A 255 -7.92 4.06 6.09
CA MET A 255 -8.37 3.45 4.82
C MET A 255 -7.97 4.28 3.59
N GLY A 256 -7.68 5.56 3.78
CA GLY A 256 -7.18 6.47 2.76
C GLY A 256 -6.14 7.40 3.36
N VAL A 257 -5.27 7.96 2.53
CA VAL A 257 -4.23 8.89 2.99
C VAL A 257 -4.07 10.02 1.96
N GLY A 258 -3.86 11.23 2.44
CA GLY A 258 -3.61 12.41 1.61
C GLY A 258 -2.76 13.45 2.33
N VAL A 259 -1.91 14.13 1.58
CA VAL A 259 -1.07 15.21 2.12
C VAL A 259 -1.35 16.53 1.40
N PHE A 260 -1.53 17.58 2.18
CA PHE A 260 -1.75 18.93 1.70
C PHE A 260 -0.77 19.90 2.36
N ASN A 261 -0.17 20.76 1.54
CA ASN A 261 0.68 21.85 1.98
C ASN A 261 -0.21 23.05 2.34
N HIS A 262 -0.20 23.46 3.61
CA HIS A 262 -0.79 24.72 4.06
C HIS A 262 0.28 25.80 4.17
N PRO A 263 -0.09 27.09 4.18
CA PRO A 263 0.85 28.18 4.44
C PRO A 263 1.65 28.00 5.74
N ASP A 264 1.04 27.38 6.75
CA ASP A 264 1.62 27.18 8.08
C ASP A 264 2.31 25.83 8.26
N GLY A 265 2.33 24.98 7.22
CA GLY A 265 2.97 23.68 7.26
C GLY A 265 2.22 22.58 6.50
N LYS A 266 2.82 21.39 6.44
CA LYS A 266 2.26 20.23 5.77
C LYS A 266 1.30 19.48 6.71
N ARG A 267 0.15 19.04 6.19
CA ARG A 267 -0.84 18.27 6.95
C ARG A 267 -1.19 16.97 6.24
N LEU A 268 -1.20 15.90 7.02
CA LEU A 268 -1.67 14.57 6.66
C LEU A 268 -3.17 14.44 6.99
N TYR A 269 -3.92 13.81 6.08
CA TYR A 269 -5.35 13.52 6.18
C TYR A 269 -5.57 12.02 5.96
N PHE A 270 -6.45 11.43 6.75
CA PHE A 270 -6.82 10.01 6.74
C PHE A 270 -8.23 9.83 7.28
#